data_AF-A0A1M2V0Y5-F1
#
_entry.id   AF-A0A1M2V0Y5-F1
#
_cell.length_a   1.000
_cell.length_b   1.000
_cell.length_c   1.000
_cell.angle_alpha   90.00
_cell.angle_beta   90.00
_cell.angle_gamma   90.00
#
_symmetry.space_group_name_H-M   'P 1'
#
loop_
_entity.id
_entity.type
_entity.pdbx_description
1 polymer ?
#
loop_
_entity_poly.entity_id
_entity_poly.type
_entity_poly.pdbx_seq_one_letter_code
_entity_poly.pdbx_strand_id
1 'polypeptide(L)'
;MTFEEIRVAVESKIAAFTDAPIAFDNVPNSPAVVAAMNTKNNWLRLTIQHGASFTAGMGQNPCTRRTGVVFIQIFTNRDIGSKPAMELASALAAHIEHWQQGRLSTQAASLNRVGPQDGWYQANVSCPFLAD
;
A
#
# COMPACT_ATOMS: atom_id res chain seq x y z
N MET A 1 17.37 -5.39 -7.00
CA MET A 1 16.57 -6.08 -5.96
C MET A 1 15.78 -7.24 -6.56
N THR A 2 15.48 -8.26 -5.75
CA THR A 2 14.53 -9.35 -6.06
C THR A 2 13.09 -8.94 -5.72
N PHE A 3 12.10 -9.67 -6.25
CA PHE A 3 10.69 -9.42 -5.90
C PHE A 3 10.42 -9.62 -4.41
N GLU A 4 11.08 -10.60 -3.80
CA GLU A 4 10.94 -10.88 -2.37
C GLU A 4 11.55 -9.78 -1.49
N GLU A 5 12.72 -9.24 -1.88
CA GLU A 5 13.31 -8.08 -1.19
C GLU A 5 12.40 -6.85 -1.24
N ILE A 6 11.73 -6.63 -2.39
CA ILE A 6 10.76 -5.53 -2.54
C ILE A 6 9.56 -5.78 -1.65
N ARG A 7 9.01 -7.00 -1.66
CA ARG A 7 7.87 -7.40 -0.82
C ARG A 7 8.19 -7.15 0.65
N VAL A 8 9.31 -7.68 1.15
CA VAL A 8 9.73 -7.54 2.55
C VAL A 8 9.94 -6.06 2.92
N ALA A 9 10.59 -5.27 2.06
CA ALA A 9 10.81 -3.85 2.33
C ALA A 9 9.49 -3.06 2.42
N VAL A 10 8.60 -3.23 1.45
CA VAL A 10 7.30 -2.55 1.42
C VAL A 10 6.42 -3.02 2.57
N GLU A 11 6.31 -4.33 2.81
CA GLU A 11 5.53 -4.85 3.94
C GLU A 11 6.08 -4.38 5.28
N SER A 12 7.39 -4.33 5.48
CA SER A 12 7.99 -3.83 6.72
C SER A 12 7.68 -2.35 6.94
N LYS A 13 7.76 -1.55 5.86
CA LYS A 13 7.42 -0.12 5.91
C LYS A 13 5.94 0.06 6.25
N ILE A 14 5.05 -0.69 5.62
CA ILE A 14 3.60 -0.60 5.88
C ILE A 14 3.22 -1.20 7.24
N ALA A 15 3.86 -2.26 7.70
CA ALA A 15 3.65 -2.83 9.03
C ALA A 15 4.01 -1.85 10.16
N ALA A 16 4.90 -0.90 9.91
CA ALA A 16 5.22 0.18 10.84
C ALA A 16 4.11 1.25 10.95
N PHE A 17 3.07 1.18 10.11
CA PHE A 17 1.91 2.06 10.20
C PHE A 17 0.93 1.55 11.27
N THR A 18 0.70 2.34 12.31
CA THR A 18 -0.05 1.91 13.51
C THR A 18 -1.50 2.40 13.57
N ASP A 19 -1.92 3.30 12.67
CA ASP A 19 -3.22 3.97 12.79
C ASP A 19 -4.41 3.06 12.42
N ALA A 20 -4.16 1.94 11.72
CA ALA A 20 -5.17 0.96 11.38
C ALA A 20 -4.57 -0.44 11.17
N PRO A 21 -5.32 -1.52 11.47
CA PRO A 21 -4.88 -2.88 11.19
C PRO A 21 -4.80 -3.14 9.69
N ILE A 22 -3.75 -3.84 9.26
CA ILE A 22 -3.44 -4.10 7.85
C ILE A 22 -3.56 -5.59 7.54
N ALA A 23 -4.31 -5.92 6.50
CA ALA A 23 -4.33 -7.22 5.86
C ALA A 23 -3.23 -7.27 4.79
N PHE A 24 -2.33 -8.24 4.89
CA PHE A 24 -1.28 -8.50 3.91
C PHE A 24 -1.75 -9.48 2.85
N ASP A 25 -1.20 -9.37 1.64
CA ASP A 25 -1.59 -10.23 0.53
C ASP A 25 -1.17 -11.68 0.77
N ASN A 26 -2.09 -12.62 0.54
CA ASN A 26 -1.90 -14.06 0.71
C ASN A 26 -1.43 -14.53 2.12
N VAL A 27 -1.69 -13.73 3.16
CA VAL A 27 -1.43 -14.09 4.59
C VAL A 27 -2.77 -14.15 5.33
N PRO A 28 -2.96 -15.10 6.28
CA PRO A 28 -4.15 -15.10 7.12
C PRO A 28 -4.33 -13.76 7.83
N ASN A 29 -5.55 -13.21 7.78
CA ASN A 29 -5.88 -11.96 8.46
C ASN A 29 -5.55 -12.07 9.95
N SER A 30 -4.84 -11.08 10.47
CA SER A 30 -4.57 -11.02 11.90
C SER A 30 -5.87 -10.87 12.70
N PRO A 31 -5.91 -11.30 13.98
CA PRO A 31 -7.08 -11.12 14.82
C PRO A 31 -7.58 -9.68 14.90
N ALA A 32 -6.67 -8.70 14.80
CA ALA A 32 -7.01 -7.27 14.77
C ALA A 32 -7.81 -6.88 13.50
N VAL A 33 -7.41 -7.40 12.34
CA VAL A 33 -8.14 -7.19 11.08
C VAL A 33 -9.52 -7.84 11.15
N VAL A 34 -9.61 -9.09 11.62
CA VAL A 34 -10.89 -9.80 11.77
C VAL A 34 -11.82 -9.08 12.75
N ALA A 35 -11.29 -8.62 13.88
CA ALA A 35 -12.05 -7.82 14.85
C ALA A 35 -12.54 -6.50 14.23
N ALA A 36 -11.69 -5.80 13.46
CA ALA A 36 -12.08 -4.57 12.79
C ALA A 36 -13.20 -4.80 11.75
N MET A 37 -13.11 -5.88 10.98
CA MET A 37 -14.16 -6.27 10.03
C MET A 37 -15.49 -6.56 10.72
N ASN A 38 -15.46 -7.31 11.84
CA ASN A 38 -16.66 -7.67 12.60
C ASN A 38 -17.31 -6.47 13.29
N THR A 39 -16.50 -5.53 13.79
CA THR A 39 -16.97 -4.32 14.49
C THR A 39 -17.23 -3.13 13.57
N LYS A 40 -17.05 -3.30 12.26
CA LYS A 40 -17.12 -2.21 11.27
C LYS A 40 -16.17 -1.04 11.55
N ASN A 41 -15.02 -1.33 12.16
CA ASN A 41 -13.95 -0.37 12.37
C ASN A 41 -13.05 -0.26 11.13
N ASN A 42 -12.25 0.81 11.08
CA ASN A 42 -11.37 1.09 9.96
C ASN A 42 -10.29 0.02 9.83
N TRP A 43 -10.03 -0.44 8.61
CA TRP A 43 -8.95 -1.39 8.32
C TRP A 43 -8.39 -1.16 6.92
N LEU A 44 -7.18 -1.69 6.69
CA LEU A 44 -6.43 -1.52 5.46
C LEU A 44 -6.14 -2.86 4.80
N ARG A 45 -6.06 -2.89 3.47
CA ARG A 45 -5.53 -4.02 2.69
C ARG A 45 -4.36 -3.56 1.85
N LEU A 46 -3.22 -4.22 2.01
CA LEU A 46 -2.03 -4.01 1.18
C LEU A 46 -2.04 -4.99 0.00
N THR A 47 -1.76 -4.49 -1.19
CA THR A 47 -1.50 -5.27 -2.39
C THR A 47 -0.32 -4.66 -3.13
N ILE A 48 0.68 -5.48 -3.47
CA ILE A 48 1.85 -5.03 -4.23
C ILE A 48 1.66 -5.47 -5.68
N GLN A 49 1.42 -4.51 -6.57
CA GLN A 49 1.28 -4.78 -7.99
C GLN A 49 2.62 -4.56 -8.68
N HIS A 50 3.31 -5.64 -9.03
CA HIS A 50 4.53 -5.55 -9.84
C HIS A 50 4.17 -5.19 -11.28
N GLY A 51 4.79 -4.12 -11.80
CA GLY A 51 4.66 -3.70 -13.19
C GLY A 51 5.67 -4.39 -14.11
N ALA A 52 5.63 -4.05 -15.40
CA ALA A 52 6.61 -4.52 -16.37
C ALA A 52 8.02 -4.04 -15.98
N SER A 53 8.95 -4.99 -15.80
CA SER A 53 10.36 -4.65 -15.59
C SER A 53 10.99 -4.26 -16.92
N PHE A 54 11.83 -3.22 -16.95
CA PHE A 54 12.53 -2.81 -18.16
C PHE A 54 14.04 -2.68 -17.92
N THR A 55 14.82 -2.97 -18.96
CA THR A 55 16.28 -2.82 -18.93
C THR A 55 16.62 -1.33 -19.07
N ALA A 56 17.09 -0.72 -17.99
CA ALA A 56 17.39 0.71 -17.92
C ALA A 56 18.81 1.07 -18.44
N GLY A 57 19.66 0.08 -18.74
CA GLY A 57 20.95 0.32 -19.40
C GLY A 57 21.68 -0.96 -19.81
N MET A 58 22.39 -0.91 -20.93
CA MET A 58 23.25 -1.99 -21.47
C MET A 58 24.74 -1.72 -21.18
N GLY A 59 25.09 -1.34 -19.95
CA GLY A 59 26.49 -1.22 -19.53
C GLY A 59 27.18 -2.59 -19.44
N GLN A 60 28.29 -2.70 -18.68
CA GLN A 60 29.00 -3.97 -18.49
C GLN A 60 28.12 -5.11 -17.93
N ASN A 61 27.01 -4.79 -17.26
CA ASN A 61 25.93 -5.70 -16.91
C ASN A 61 24.58 -5.01 -17.15
N PRO A 62 23.53 -5.71 -17.63
CA PRO A 62 22.21 -5.12 -17.83
C PRO A 62 21.64 -4.64 -16.49
N CYS A 63 21.39 -3.33 -16.38
CA CYS A 63 20.70 -2.77 -15.22
C CYS A 63 19.19 -2.96 -15.42
N THR A 64 18.57 -3.83 -14.61
CA THR A 64 17.12 -4.07 -14.67
C THR A 64 16.43 -3.19 -13.64
N ARG A 65 15.66 -2.21 -14.09
CA ARG A 65 14.82 -1.39 -13.22
C ARG A 65 13.45 -2.05 -13.13
N ARG A 66 13.08 -2.46 -11.92
CA ARG A 66 11.77 -3.01 -11.60
C ARG A 66 10.86 -1.87 -11.16
N THR A 67 9.69 -1.78 -11.77
CA THR A 67 8.67 -0.80 -11.38
C THR A 67 7.44 -1.52 -10.87
N GLY A 68 6.68 -0.87 -10.02
CA GLY A 68 5.38 -1.36 -9.60
C GLY A 68 4.61 -0.29 -8.85
N VAL A 69 3.47 -0.70 -8.31
CA VAL A 69 2.60 0.16 -7.52
C VAL A 69 2.28 -0.55 -6.20
N VAL A 70 2.54 0.14 -5.09
CA VAL A 70 1.99 -0.23 -3.80
C VAL A 70 0.56 0.27 -3.77
N PHE A 71 -0.39 -0.66 -3.69
CA PHE A 71 -1.81 -0.37 -3.72
C PHE A 71 -2.42 -0.70 -2.36
N ILE A 72 -2.98 0.30 -1.70
CA ILE A 72 -3.53 0.17 -0.35
C ILE A 72 -4.99 0.58 -0.37
N GLN A 73 -5.86 -0.33 0.04
CA GLN A 73 -7.29 -0.10 0.09
C GLN A 73 -7.70 0.17 1.53
N ILE A 74 -8.38 1.29 1.72
CA ILE A 74 -8.86 1.79 3.01
C ILE A 74 -10.34 1.49 3.09
N PHE A 75 -10.74 0.74 4.10
CA PHE A 75 -12.13 0.42 4.39
C PHE A 75 -12.52 1.11 5.69
N THR A 76 -13.59 1.91 5.62
CA THR A 76 -14.14 2.64 6.77
C THR A 76 -15.64 2.44 6.84
N ASN A 77 -16.24 2.65 8.01
CA ASN A 77 -17.69 2.55 8.14
C ASN A 77 -18.39 3.56 7.21
N ARG A 78 -19.41 3.12 6.49
CA ARG A 78 -20.20 3.98 5.58
C ARG A 78 -20.94 5.09 6.34
N ASP A 79 -21.38 4.82 7.56
CA ASP A 79 -22.35 5.67 8.27
C ASP A 79 -21.69 6.81 9.07
N ILE A 80 -20.36 6.87 9.09
CA ILE A 80 -19.59 7.92 9.79
C ILE A 80 -19.01 8.98 8.84
N GLY A 81 -19.38 8.90 7.55
CA GLY A 81 -18.92 9.81 6.50
C GLY A 81 -17.51 9.50 5.99
N SER A 82 -17.03 10.29 5.01
CA SER A 82 -15.74 10.04 4.35
C SER A 82 -14.52 10.61 5.08
N LYS A 83 -14.71 11.36 6.18
CA LYS A 83 -13.61 12.03 6.89
C LYS A 83 -12.55 11.03 7.39
N PRO A 84 -12.89 9.92 8.08
CA PRO A 84 -11.88 8.98 8.58
C PRO A 84 -11.06 8.35 7.46
N ALA A 85 -11.68 8.07 6.31
CA ALA A 85 -10.97 7.54 5.15
C ALA A 85 -9.96 8.54 4.57
N MET A 86 -10.28 9.84 4.59
CA MET A 86 -9.40 10.90 4.09
C MET A 86 -8.23 11.17 5.03
N GLU A 87 -8.47 11.13 6.34
CA GLU A 87 -7.43 11.27 7.35
C GLU A 87 -6.45 10.10 7.28
N LEU A 88 -6.96 8.87 7.21
CA LEU A 88 -6.13 7.67 7.01
C LEU A 88 -5.38 7.71 5.68
N ALA A 89 -6.01 8.16 4.60
CA ALA A 89 -5.35 8.30 3.30
C ALA A 89 -4.20 9.29 3.36
N SER A 90 -4.40 10.45 4.00
CA SER A 90 -3.37 11.48 4.15
C SER A 90 -2.20 10.99 5.01
N ALA A 91 -2.49 10.33 6.13
CA ALA A 91 -1.47 9.76 7.01
C ALA A 91 -0.67 8.66 6.29
N LEU A 92 -1.35 7.81 5.53
CA LEU A 92 -0.72 6.75 4.76
C LEU A 92 0.15 7.29 3.61
N ALA A 93 -0.34 8.30 2.89
CA ALA A 93 0.43 8.99 1.87
C ALA A 93 1.71 9.59 2.48
N ALA A 94 1.59 10.36 3.55
CA ALA A 94 2.76 10.94 4.24
C ALA A 94 3.74 9.87 4.76
N HIS A 95 3.25 8.68 5.13
CA HIS A 95 4.10 7.60 5.58
C HIS A 95 4.90 6.94 4.44
N ILE A 96 4.30 6.79 3.25
CA ILE A 96 4.90 6.05 2.13
C ILE A 96 5.55 6.94 1.07
N GLU A 97 5.14 8.20 0.93
CA GLU A 97 5.64 9.09 -0.11
C GLU A 97 7.12 9.39 0.03
N HIS A 98 7.82 9.41 -1.11
CA HIS A 98 9.25 9.76 -1.19
C HIS A 98 10.17 8.94 -0.27
N TRP A 99 9.70 7.79 0.21
CA TRP A 99 10.48 6.88 1.02
C TRP A 99 11.50 6.16 0.15
N GLN A 100 12.73 6.05 0.67
CA GLN A 100 13.84 5.36 0.03
C GLN A 100 14.48 4.36 0.99
N GLN A 101 14.69 3.14 0.52
CA GLN A 101 15.44 2.10 1.22
C GLN A 101 16.38 1.40 0.23
N GLY A 102 17.69 1.69 0.35
CA GLY A 102 18.70 1.12 -0.54
C GLY A 102 18.41 1.48 -2.00
N ARG A 103 18.07 0.46 -2.80
CA ARG A 103 17.77 0.56 -4.25
C ARG A 103 16.27 0.71 -4.56
N LEU A 104 15.41 0.75 -3.53
CA LEU A 104 13.97 0.98 -3.64
C LEU A 104 13.66 2.44 -3.32
N SER A 105 12.91 3.11 -4.19
CA SER A 105 12.34 4.43 -3.93
C SER A 105 10.87 4.47 -4.32
N THR A 106 10.08 5.19 -3.53
CA THR A 106 8.66 5.42 -3.76
C THR A 106 8.44 6.84 -4.28
N GLN A 107 7.39 7.02 -5.06
CA GLN A 107 7.04 8.30 -5.67
C GLN A 107 5.91 8.98 -4.87
N ALA A 108 5.28 10.00 -5.47
CA ALA A 108 4.09 10.62 -4.90
C ALA A 108 2.93 9.61 -4.88
N ALA A 109 2.18 9.59 -3.78
CA ALA A 109 0.99 8.76 -3.66
C ALA A 109 -0.19 9.47 -4.30
N SER A 110 -1.14 8.68 -4.78
CA SER A 110 -2.37 9.17 -5.38
C SER A 110 -3.56 8.56 -4.67
N LEU A 111 -4.54 9.40 -4.35
CA LEU A 111 -5.79 8.97 -3.74
C LEU A 111 -6.86 8.80 -4.81
N ASN A 112 -7.48 7.63 -4.86
CA ASN A 112 -8.67 7.36 -5.64
C ASN A 112 -9.87 7.07 -4.73
N ARG A 113 -10.94 7.84 -4.86
CA ARG A 113 -12.18 7.63 -4.11
C ARG A 113 -13.05 6.62 -4.86
N VAL A 114 -13.32 5.47 -4.24
CA VAL A 114 -14.24 4.47 -4.80
C VAL A 114 -15.67 4.77 -4.38
N GLY A 115 -15.85 5.15 -3.10
CA GLY A 115 -17.17 5.41 -2.53
C GLY A 115 -17.72 4.20 -1.79
N PRO A 116 -19.02 4.19 -1.46
CA PRO A 116 -19.58 3.17 -0.61
C PRO A 116 -19.96 1.90 -1.39
N GLN A 117 -19.45 0.76 -0.96
CA GLN A 117 -19.69 -0.56 -1.54
C GLN A 117 -19.77 -1.61 -0.42
N ASP A 118 -20.75 -2.54 -0.50
CA ASP A 118 -20.90 -3.67 0.43
C ASP A 118 -20.89 -3.31 1.93
N GLY A 119 -21.50 -2.18 2.27
CA GLY A 119 -21.59 -1.68 3.66
C GLY A 119 -20.28 -1.09 4.20
N TRP A 120 -19.34 -0.75 3.31
CA TRP A 120 -18.10 -0.05 3.62
C TRP A 120 -17.97 1.19 2.75
N TYR A 121 -17.25 2.20 3.20
CA TYR A 121 -16.73 3.27 2.37
C TYR A 121 -15.27 2.95 2.02
N GLN A 122 -14.98 2.89 0.71
CA GLN A 122 -13.66 2.54 0.20
C GLN A 122 -12.95 3.75 -0.42
N ALA A 123 -11.68 3.89 -0.07
CA ALA A 123 -10.71 4.75 -0.75
C ALA A 123 -9.44 3.95 -1.03
N ASN A 124 -8.76 4.25 -2.13
CA ASN A 124 -7.53 3.56 -2.52
C ASN A 124 -6.39 4.58 -2.56
N VAL A 125 -5.26 4.21 -1.96
CA VAL A 125 -4.00 4.94 -2.08
C VAL A 125 -3.07 4.10 -2.95
N SER A 126 -2.58 4.68 -4.03
CA SER A 126 -1.61 4.06 -4.92
C SER A 126 -0.31 4.84 -4.91
N CYS A 127 0.80 4.18 -4.64
CA CYS A 127 2.13 4.79 -4.66
C CYS A 127 3.04 4.00 -5.61
N PRO A 128 3.46 4.58 -6.74
CA PRO A 128 4.43 3.95 -7.61
C PRO A 128 5.78 3.79 -6.91
N PHE A 129 6.48 2.69 -7.19
CA PHE A 129 7.84 2.47 -6.72
C PHE A 129 8.79 2.09 -7.87
N LEU A 130 10.06 2.41 -7.66
CA LEU A 130 11.18 2.10 -8.52
C LEU A 130 12.20 1.31 -7.70
N ALA A 131 12.63 0.16 -8.21
CA ALA A 131 13.63 -0.67 -7.58
C ALA A 131 14.72 -1.07 -8.59
N ASP A 132 15.96 -0.71 -8.30
CA ASP A 132 17.13 -1.07 -9.11
C ASP A 132 17.82 -2.35 -8.63
#